data_AF-A0A917JK15-F1
#
_entry.id   AF-A0A917JK15-F1
#
_cell.length_a   1.000
_cell.length_b   1.000
_cell.length_c   1.000
_cell.angle_alpha   90.00
_cell.angle_beta   90.00
_cell.angle_gamma   90.00
#
_symmetry.space_group_name_H-M   'P 1'
#
loop_
_entity.id
_entity.type
_entity.pdbx_description
1 polymer ?
#
loop_
_entity_poly.entity_id
_entity_poly.type
_entity_poly.pdbx_seq_one_letter_code
_entity_poly.pdbx_strand_id
1 'polypeptide(L)' 'MKPSQHAMPVKTELVAEPEASELTSAPEHVQLAVDLIYLLESNEVSPQTALSALDIVKQDLLTKCSKSHP' A
#
# COMPACT_ATOMS: atom_id res chain seq x y z
N MET A 1 5.42 49.61 -16.91
CA MET A 1 4.72 48.78 -15.90
C MET A 1 3.79 47.82 -16.66
N LYS A 2 4.07 46.51 -16.54
CA LYS A 2 3.38 45.27 -16.98
C LYS A 2 2.90 45.12 -18.46
N PRO A 3 3.24 43.99 -19.13
CA PRO A 3 2.80 43.68 -20.49
C PRO A 3 1.41 43.00 -20.52
N SER A 4 0.75 43.15 -21.67
CA SER A 4 -0.43 42.41 -22.11
C SER A 4 -0.10 40.94 -22.35
N GLN A 5 -1.01 40.01 -22.03
CA GLN A 5 -1.32 38.84 -22.87
C GLN A 5 -2.50 38.01 -22.33
N HIS A 6 -3.54 37.95 -23.17
CA HIS A 6 -4.39 36.81 -23.51
C HIS A 6 -4.75 35.78 -22.42
N ALA A 7 -6.00 35.87 -21.96
CA ALA A 7 -6.71 34.75 -21.36
C ALA A 7 -7.28 33.85 -22.47
N MET A 8 -6.86 32.59 -22.47
CA MET A 8 -7.59 31.45 -23.04
C MET A 8 -7.54 30.32 -21.99
N PRO A 9 -8.61 29.52 -21.83
CA PRO A 9 -8.78 28.61 -20.71
C PRO A 9 -7.98 27.33 -20.92
N VAL A 10 -7.09 26.98 -19.99
CA VAL A 10 -6.50 25.64 -19.96
C VAL A 10 -7.54 24.69 -19.36
N LYS A 11 -8.32 24.07 -20.25
CA LYS A 11 -9.10 22.87 -19.96
C LYS A 11 -8.11 21.70 -19.90
N THR A 12 -7.57 21.41 -18.72
CA THR A 12 -6.87 20.15 -18.47
C THR A 12 -7.87 19.18 -17.85
N GLU A 13 -8.43 18.36 -18.72
CA GLU A 13 -9.12 17.12 -18.40
C GLU A 13 -8.10 15.98 -18.56
N LEU A 14 -7.52 15.50 -17.44
CA LEU A 14 -6.63 14.32 -17.32
C LEU A 14 -6.24 14.22 -15.83
N VAL A 15 -6.43 13.19 -15.00
CA VAL A 15 -6.84 11.77 -15.08
C VAL A 15 -7.49 11.43 -13.73
N ALA A 16 -8.40 10.45 -13.74
CA ALA A 16 -8.96 9.76 -12.58
C ALA A 16 -7.94 9.52 -11.46
N GLU A 17 -8.38 9.64 -10.20
CA GLU A 17 -7.65 9.14 -9.03
C GLU A 17 -7.32 7.64 -9.24
N PRO A 18 -6.06 7.24 -9.49
CA PRO A 18 -5.72 5.84 -9.71
C PRO A 18 -5.39 5.12 -8.39
N GLU A 19 -5.37 5.84 -7.27
CA GLU A 19 -4.82 5.35 -6.00
C GLU A 19 -5.55 4.10 -5.46
N ALA A 20 -6.85 3.95 -5.74
CA ALA A 20 -7.64 2.83 -5.23
C ALA A 20 -7.82 1.67 -6.23
N SER A 21 -7.70 1.91 -7.55
CA SER A 21 -8.06 0.89 -8.55
C SER A 21 -6.94 -0.13 -8.79
N GLU A 22 -5.68 0.28 -8.71
CA GLU A 22 -4.54 -0.61 -9.01
C GLU A 22 -4.32 -1.68 -7.93
N LEU A 23 -4.51 -1.32 -6.65
CA LEU A 23 -4.37 -2.27 -5.54
C LEU A 23 -5.41 -3.40 -5.60
N THR A 24 -6.66 -3.11 -5.96
CA THR A 24 -7.74 -4.13 -5.99
C THR A 24 -7.51 -5.23 -7.03
N SER A 25 -6.65 -4.98 -8.03
CA SER A 25 -6.34 -5.92 -9.11
C SER A 25 -5.13 -6.83 -8.82
N ALA A 26 -4.39 -6.56 -7.74
CA ALA A 26 -3.20 -7.33 -7.38
C ALA A 26 -3.57 -8.70 -6.76
N PRO A 27 -2.65 -9.68 -6.73
CA PRO A 27 -2.87 -10.92 -5.98
C PRO A 27 -3.17 -10.64 -4.50
N GLU A 28 -4.01 -11.46 -3.86
CA GLU A 28 -4.48 -11.26 -2.46
C GLU A 28 -3.33 -11.02 -1.47
N HIS A 29 -2.23 -11.78 -1.58
CA HIS A 29 -1.07 -11.60 -0.70
C HIS A 29 -0.34 -10.27 -0.90
N VAL A 30 -0.40 -9.68 -2.10
CA VAL A 30 0.19 -8.37 -2.39
C VAL A 30 -0.69 -7.28 -1.77
N GLN A 31 -2.02 -7.38 -1.93
CA GLN A 31 -2.96 -6.44 -1.30
C GLN A 31 -2.79 -6.44 0.22
N LEU A 32 -2.76 -7.64 0.83
CA LEU A 32 -2.55 -7.79 2.27
C LEU A 32 -1.20 -7.22 2.72
N ALA A 33 -0.13 -7.39 1.94
CA ALA A 33 1.17 -6.81 2.27
C ALA A 33 1.11 -5.28 2.31
N VAL A 34 0.41 -4.65 1.35
CA VAL A 34 0.21 -3.19 1.32
C VAL A 34 -0.60 -2.73 2.54
N ASP A 35 -1.70 -3.41 2.86
CA ASP A 35 -2.50 -3.10 4.05
C ASP A 35 -1.69 -3.20 5.35
N LEU A 36 -0.85 -4.25 5.47
CA LEU A 36 0.01 -4.43 6.63
C LEU A 36 1.07 -3.34 6.73
N ILE A 37 1.68 -2.92 5.62
CA ILE A 37 2.65 -1.80 5.61
C ILE A 37 1.97 -0.52 6.08
N TYR A 38 0.79 -0.19 5.51
CA TYR A 38 0.02 0.98 5.92
C TYR A 38 -0.30 0.97 7.41
N LEU A 39 -0.73 -0.17 7.95
CA LEU A 39 -1.04 -0.32 9.37
C LEU A 39 0.20 -0.10 10.25
N LEU A 40 1.34 -0.67 9.88
CA LEU A 40 2.59 -0.54 10.64
C LEU A 40 3.10 0.91 10.65
N GLU A 41 3.06 1.58 9.50
CA GLU A 41 3.46 2.98 9.37
C GLU A 41 2.52 3.91 10.13
N SER A 42 1.20 3.69 10.02
CA SER A 42 0.19 4.49 10.73
C SER A 42 0.28 4.37 12.25
N ASN A 43 0.87 3.29 12.76
CA ASN A 43 1.15 3.09 14.19
C ASN A 43 2.60 3.40 14.58
N GLU A 44 3.36 4.06 13.70
CA GLU A 44 4.75 4.47 13.94
C GLU A 44 5.68 3.31 14.35
N VAL A 45 5.39 2.10 13.87
CA VAL A 45 6.18 0.92 14.18
C VAL A 45 7.50 0.97 13.41
N SER A 46 8.63 0.91 14.13
CA SER A 46 9.94 0.90 13.47
C SER A 46 10.10 -0.32 12.56
N PRO A 47 10.82 -0.21 11.43
CA PRO A 47 11.05 -1.35 10.54
C PRO A 47 11.67 -2.56 11.23
N GLN A 48 12.58 -2.36 12.19
CA GLN A 48 13.21 -3.45 12.93
C GLN A 48 12.21 -4.19 13.83
N THR A 49 11.34 -3.45 14.52
CA THR A 49 10.27 -4.03 15.34
C THR A 49 9.26 -4.76 14.45
N ALA A 50 8.87 -4.17 13.33
CA ALA A 50 7.95 -4.78 12.37
C ALA A 50 8.50 -6.09 11.82
N LEU A 51 9.76 -6.13 11.38
CA LEU A 51 10.40 -7.35 10.88
C LEU A 51 10.43 -8.46 11.95
N SER A 52 10.80 -8.12 13.18
CA SER A 52 10.83 -9.08 14.29
C SER A 52 9.44 -9.67 14.58
N ALA A 53 8.40 -8.84 14.54
CA ALA A 53 7.02 -9.29 14.72
C ALA A 53 6.53 -10.16 13.54
N LEU A 54 6.85 -9.76 12.31
CA LEU A 54 6.48 -10.50 11.10
C LEU A 54 7.17 -11.88 11.05
N ASP A 55 8.39 -12.02 11.58
CA ASP A 55 9.06 -13.32 11.70
C ASP A 55 8.31 -14.26 12.66
N ILE A 56 7.80 -13.74 13.78
CA ILE A 56 6.96 -14.52 14.71
C ILE A 56 5.66 -14.96 14.02
N VAL A 57 4.98 -14.03 13.34
CA VAL A 57 3.73 -14.33 12.61
C VAL A 57 3.99 -15.38 11.52
N LYS A 58 5.07 -15.24 10.74
CA LYS A 58 5.47 -16.20 9.71
C LYS A 58 5.68 -17.59 10.31
N GLN A 59 6.40 -17.71 11.43
CA GLN A 59 6.63 -19.00 12.08
C GLN A 59 5.33 -19.66 12.57
N ASP A 60 4.40 -18.89 13.13
CA ASP A 60 3.08 -19.39 13.54
C ASP A 60 2.27 -19.90 12.34
N LEU A 61 2.24 -19.13 11.24
CA LEU A 61 1.56 -19.53 10.00
C LEU A 61 2.17 -20.80 9.39
N LEU A 62 3.50 -20.89 9.32
CA LEU A 62 4.20 -22.11 8.85
C LEU A 62 3.85 -23.32 9.71
N THR A 63 3.78 -23.14 11.02
CA THR A 63 3.40 -24.19 11.96
C THR A 63 1.96 -24.64 11.72
N LYS A 64 1.03 -23.71 11.48
CA LYS A 64 -0.38 -24.02 11.15
C LYS A 64 -0.52 -24.76 9.83
N CYS A 65 0.23 -24.36 8.79
CA CYS A 65 0.27 -25.08 7.51
C CYS A 65 0.81 -26.50 7.67
N SER A 66 1.84 -26.68 8.50
CA SER A 66 2.47 -27.99 8.75
C SER A 66 1.60 -28.90 9.62
N LYS A 67 0.78 -28.34 10.52
CA LYS A 67 -0.19 -29.07 11.37
C LYS A 67 -1.43 -29.53 10.61
N SER A 68 -1.56 -29.20 9.31
CA SER A 68 -2.69 -29.61 8.46
C SER A 68 -2.48 -30.96 7.76
N HIS A 69 -1.57 -31.79 8.25
CA HIS A 69 -1.49 -33.22 7.89
C HIS A 69 -1.23 -34.03 9.18
N PRO A 70 -2.13 -34.96 9.58
CA PRO A 70 -1.90 -35.87 10.70
C PRO A 70 -0.73 -36.82 10.43
#